data_AF-A0A9P6D907-F1
#
_entry.id   AF-A0A9P6D907-F1
#
_cell.length_a   1.000
_cell.length_b   1.000
_cell.length_c   1.000
_cell.angle_alpha   90.00
_cell.angle_beta   90.00
_cell.angle_gamma   90.00
#
_symmetry.space_group_name_H-M   'P 1'
#
loop_
_entity.id
_entity.type
_entity.pdbx_description
1 polymer ?
#
loop_
_entity_poly.entity_id
_entity_poly.type
_entity_poly.pdbx_seq_one_letter_code
_entity_poly.pdbx_strand_id
1 'polypeptide(L)'
;MCNFTDAAACVALCQALPLETIFTLKVGGLDGMTQEQWKTLFLRCKRVKYVRFNNCVLVSLFQTLVKSKATKAPLLLPKLEGIEMTLCTFIETRHAEAHASSSFNIFERFLKQRKSLKKPVGEVSLVLCRITPEAVETLEKYAPIYWDGEDTYYEEEEEEEEDDYDSDELECMYGFGGLRN
;
A
#
# COMPACT_ATOMS: atom_id res chain seq x y z
N MET A 1 -2.33 -20.64 -11.25
CA MET A 1 -2.09 -19.48 -10.36
C MET A 1 -0.61 -19.17 -10.48
N CYS A 2 -0.20 -17.94 -10.79
CA CYS A 2 1.20 -17.62 -11.07
C CYS A 2 1.68 -16.57 -10.05
N ASN A 3 2.73 -16.89 -9.29
CA ASN A 3 3.38 -15.97 -8.35
C ASN A 3 4.72 -15.54 -8.96
N PHE A 4 4.94 -14.24 -9.11
CA PHE A 4 6.17 -13.70 -9.70
C PHE A 4 6.82 -12.71 -8.73
N THR A 5 8.11 -12.92 -8.47
CA THR A 5 8.95 -12.01 -7.65
C THR A 5 9.86 -11.13 -8.50
N ASP A 6 9.97 -11.40 -9.81
CA ASP A 6 10.73 -10.60 -10.77
C ASP A 6 9.76 -9.93 -11.77
N ALA A 7 9.81 -8.61 -11.82
CA ALA A 7 9.00 -7.79 -12.73
C ALA A 7 9.27 -8.11 -14.21
N ALA A 8 10.51 -8.45 -14.58
CA ALA A 8 10.86 -8.79 -15.96
C ALA A 8 10.24 -10.13 -16.39
N ALA A 9 10.36 -11.15 -15.54
CA ALA A 9 9.71 -12.45 -15.74
C ALA A 9 8.17 -12.32 -15.80
N CYS A 10 7.59 -11.48 -14.95
CA CYS A 10 6.15 -11.21 -14.96
C CYS A 10 5.72 -10.59 -16.30
N VAL A 11 6.43 -9.58 -16.81
CA VAL A 11 6.11 -8.94 -18.09
C VAL A 11 6.19 -9.94 -19.25
N ALA A 12 7.24 -10.76 -19.30
CA ALA A 12 7.38 -11.80 -20.34
C ALA A 12 6.23 -12.81 -20.30
N LEU A 13 5.80 -13.24 -19.10
CA LEU A 13 4.69 -14.17 -18.95
C LEU A 13 3.33 -13.52 -19.24
N CYS A 14 3.14 -12.27 -18.83
CA CYS A 14 1.98 -11.50 -19.22
C CYS A 14 1.86 -11.41 -20.75
N GLN A 15 2.97 -11.25 -21.47
CA GLN A 15 3.00 -11.27 -22.94
C GLN A 15 2.56 -12.62 -23.53
N ALA A 16 2.98 -13.73 -22.94
CA ALA A 16 2.65 -15.08 -23.42
C ALA A 16 1.21 -15.55 -23.11
N LEU A 17 0.57 -15.00 -22.08
CA LEU A 17 -0.73 -15.45 -21.62
C LEU A 17 -1.91 -14.74 -22.34
N PRO A 18 -3.05 -15.44 -22.58
CA PRO A 18 -4.25 -14.86 -23.19
C PRO A 18 -5.06 -14.04 -22.18
N LEU A 19 -4.52 -12.89 -21.75
CA LEU A 19 -5.09 -12.00 -20.74
C LEU A 19 -6.45 -11.39 -21.15
N GLU A 20 -6.85 -11.53 -22.40
CA GLU A 20 -8.14 -11.05 -22.90
C GLU A 20 -9.32 -11.85 -22.33
N THR A 21 -9.05 -13.05 -21.79
CA THR A 21 -10.08 -13.96 -21.25
C THR A 21 -10.21 -13.92 -19.73
N ILE A 22 -9.28 -13.27 -19.02
CA ILE A 22 -9.28 -13.28 -17.55
C ILE A 22 -10.31 -12.31 -16.96
N PHE A 23 -10.95 -12.75 -15.88
CA PHE A 23 -11.93 -11.97 -15.11
C PHE A 23 -11.38 -11.47 -13.79
N THR A 24 -10.38 -12.16 -13.24
CA THR A 24 -9.72 -11.80 -11.99
C THR A 24 -8.23 -11.69 -12.23
N LEU A 25 -7.65 -10.56 -11.86
CA LEU A 25 -6.21 -10.32 -11.90
C LEU A 25 -5.71 -10.26 -10.45
N LYS A 26 -4.78 -11.14 -10.08
CA LYS A 26 -4.10 -11.08 -8.78
C LYS A 26 -2.66 -10.65 -9.01
N VAL A 27 -2.19 -9.69 -8.24
CA VAL A 27 -0.85 -9.14 -8.35
C VAL A 27 -0.27 -8.94 -6.96
N GLY A 28 0.98 -9.35 -6.76
CA GLY A 28 1.70 -9.10 -5.52
C GLY A 28 3.20 -9.18 -5.73
N GLY A 29 3.96 -8.41 -4.95
CA GLY A 29 5.43 -8.39 -5.02
C GLY A 29 5.98 -7.82 -6.33
N LEU A 30 5.26 -6.89 -6.98
CA LEU A 30 5.66 -6.25 -8.25
C LEU A 30 6.07 -4.78 -8.07
N ASP A 31 6.79 -4.46 -7.00
CA ASP A 31 7.17 -3.09 -6.66
C ASP A 31 8.13 -2.47 -7.68
N GLY A 32 8.82 -3.30 -8.47
CA GLY A 32 9.70 -2.87 -9.55
C GLY A 32 9.01 -2.55 -10.89
N MET A 33 7.69 -2.76 -11.01
CA MET A 33 6.99 -2.47 -12.27
C MET A 33 6.84 -0.97 -12.52
N THR A 34 7.32 -0.54 -13.69
CA THR A 34 7.15 0.82 -14.21
C THR A 34 5.72 1.10 -14.68
N GLN A 35 5.35 2.37 -14.79
CA GLN A 35 4.03 2.80 -15.25
C GLN A 35 3.68 2.26 -16.66
N GLU A 36 4.65 2.21 -17.58
CA GLU A 36 4.42 1.69 -18.94
C GLU A 36 4.21 0.17 -18.95
N GLN A 37 4.86 -0.57 -18.05
CA GLN A 37 4.62 -2.01 -17.89
C GLN A 37 3.20 -2.28 -17.34
N TRP A 38 2.78 -1.53 -16.32
CA TRP A 38 1.40 -1.59 -15.80
C TRP A 38 0.36 -1.26 -16.87
N LYS A 39 0.63 -0.22 -17.66
CA LYS A 39 -0.27 0.23 -18.73
C LYS A 39 -0.44 -0.86 -19.78
N THR A 40 0.67 -1.46 -20.19
CA THR A 40 0.68 -2.58 -21.16
C THR A 40 -0.13 -3.76 -20.63
N LEU A 41 0.03 -4.11 -19.35
CA LEU A 41 -0.75 -5.16 -18.69
C LEU A 41 -2.24 -4.84 -18.69
N PHE A 42 -2.63 -3.67 -18.17
CA PHE A 42 -4.04 -3.29 -18.02
C PHE A 42 -4.77 -3.07 -19.34
N LEU A 43 -4.07 -2.67 -20.41
CA LEU A 43 -4.65 -2.55 -21.76
C LEU A 43 -5.15 -3.89 -22.31
N ARG A 44 -4.51 -5.00 -21.92
CA ARG A 44 -4.88 -6.35 -22.37
C ARG A 44 -6.00 -6.97 -21.54
N CYS A 45 -6.13 -6.55 -20.29
CA CYS A 45 -7.13 -6.98 -19.32
C CYS A 45 -8.56 -6.41 -19.58
N LYS A 46 -9.11 -6.61 -20.79
CA LYS A 46 -10.39 -6.03 -21.21
C LYS A 46 -11.63 -6.59 -20.49
N ARG A 47 -11.52 -7.80 -19.94
CA ARG A 47 -12.62 -8.53 -19.27
C ARG A 47 -12.49 -8.60 -17.76
N VAL A 48 -11.39 -8.08 -17.21
CA VAL A 48 -11.14 -8.11 -15.78
C VAL A 48 -12.21 -7.32 -15.04
N LYS A 49 -12.88 -8.00 -14.12
CA LYS A 49 -13.89 -7.51 -13.19
C LYS A 49 -13.32 -7.30 -11.81
N TYR A 50 -12.38 -8.14 -11.39
CA TYR A 50 -11.81 -8.09 -10.05
C TYR A 50 -10.30 -7.98 -10.11
N VAL A 51 -9.73 -7.05 -9.35
CA VAL A 51 -8.29 -6.97 -9.19
C VAL A 51 -7.93 -7.12 -7.72
N ARG A 52 -6.90 -7.91 -7.44
CA ARG A 52 -6.38 -8.13 -6.10
C ARG A 52 -4.93 -7.73 -6.05
N PHE A 53 -4.59 -6.83 -5.15
CA PHE A 53 -3.23 -6.37 -4.89
C PHE A 53 -2.80 -6.87 -3.53
N ASN A 54 -1.64 -7.52 -3.46
CA ASN A 54 -1.07 -7.98 -2.20
C ASN A 54 0.34 -7.42 -2.06
N ASN A 55 0.55 -6.58 -1.03
CA ASN A 55 1.84 -5.98 -0.73
C ASN A 55 2.45 -5.31 -1.98
N CYS A 56 1.76 -4.28 -2.49
CA CYS A 56 2.15 -3.56 -3.71
C CYS A 56 2.34 -2.06 -3.44
N VAL A 57 3.33 -1.44 -4.10
CA VAL A 57 3.43 0.01 -4.20
C VAL A 57 2.27 0.58 -5.04
N LEU A 58 1.30 1.18 -4.36
CA LEU A 58 0.04 1.65 -4.96
C LEU A 58 0.20 2.87 -5.89
N VAL A 59 1.25 3.68 -5.68
CA VAL A 59 1.45 4.96 -6.38
C VAL A 59 1.56 4.76 -7.89
N SER A 60 2.54 3.97 -8.35
CA SER A 60 2.79 3.75 -9.78
C SER A 60 1.61 3.04 -10.45
N LEU A 61 0.99 2.13 -9.71
CA LEU A 61 -0.15 1.35 -10.15
C LEU A 61 -1.36 2.25 -10.45
N PHE A 62 -1.81 3.05 -9.47
CA PHE A 62 -2.99 3.88 -9.66
C PHE A 62 -2.71 5.12 -10.53
N GLN A 63 -1.47 5.63 -10.57
CA GLN A 63 -1.08 6.64 -11.55
C GLN A 63 -1.28 6.17 -12.98
N THR A 64 -1.09 4.87 -13.23
CA THR A 64 -1.36 4.28 -14.54
C THR A 64 -2.85 4.28 -14.87
N LEU A 65 -3.70 4.01 -13.88
CA LEU A 65 -5.16 3.89 -14.04
C LEU A 65 -5.86 5.26 -14.12
N VAL A 66 -5.30 6.28 -13.49
CA VAL A 66 -5.79 7.66 -13.59
C VAL A 66 -5.43 8.23 -14.96
N LYS A 67 -6.44 8.74 -15.68
CA LYS A 67 -6.18 9.37 -16.98
C LYS A 67 -5.43 10.68 -16.75
N SER A 68 -4.35 10.87 -17.50
CA SER A 68 -3.83 12.21 -17.78
C SER A 68 -4.90 13.02 -18.53
N LYS A 69 -4.91 14.34 -18.36
CA LYS A 69 -5.92 15.26 -18.92
C LYS A 69 -6.01 15.22 -20.47
N ALA A 70 -5.11 14.50 -21.15
CA ALA A 70 -5.15 14.27 -22.59
C ALA A 70 -6.38 13.45 -23.02
N THR A 71 -7.23 14.05 -23.84
CA THR A 71 -8.65 13.73 -24.07
C THR A 71 -8.96 12.46 -24.88
N LYS A 72 -8.01 11.56 -25.14
CA LYS A 72 -8.26 10.38 -26.02
C LYS A 72 -7.72 9.03 -25.52
N ALA A 73 -7.12 8.95 -24.34
CA ALA A 73 -6.60 7.67 -23.85
C ALA A 73 -7.74 6.64 -23.59
N PRO A 74 -7.55 5.35 -23.94
CA PRO A 74 -8.51 4.29 -23.61
C PRO A 74 -8.68 4.18 -22.10
N LEU A 75 -9.88 3.79 -21.65
CA LEU A 75 -10.10 3.46 -20.25
C LEU A 75 -9.47 2.11 -19.95
N LEU A 76 -8.51 2.08 -19.02
CA LEU A 76 -7.92 0.85 -18.51
C LEU A 76 -8.93 0.12 -17.62
N LEU A 77 -8.96 -1.21 -17.71
CA LEU A 77 -9.88 -2.08 -16.95
C LEU A 77 -11.35 -1.62 -17.05
N PRO A 78 -11.93 -1.57 -18.26
CA PRO A 78 -13.24 -0.97 -18.49
C PRO A 78 -14.40 -1.68 -17.79
N LYS A 79 -14.21 -2.96 -17.40
CA LYS A 79 -15.19 -3.81 -16.71
C LYS A 79 -14.88 -4.01 -15.23
N LEU A 80 -13.96 -3.25 -14.66
CA LEU A 80 -13.62 -3.35 -13.24
C LEU A 80 -14.87 -3.12 -12.39
N GLU A 81 -15.13 -4.04 -11.47
CA GLU A 81 -16.26 -4.09 -10.56
C GLU A 81 -15.77 -4.16 -9.11
N GLY A 82 -14.67 -4.88 -8.82
CA GLY A 82 -14.13 -5.00 -7.47
C GLY A 82 -12.62 -4.83 -7.37
N ILE A 83 -12.16 -4.28 -6.25
CA ILE A 83 -10.73 -4.15 -5.90
C ILE A 83 -10.54 -4.75 -4.51
N GLU A 84 -9.56 -5.63 -4.35
CA GLU A 84 -9.10 -6.16 -3.06
C GLU A 84 -7.65 -5.71 -2.88
N MET A 85 -7.34 -5.09 -1.75
CA MET A 85 -6.00 -4.69 -1.38
C MET A 85 -5.66 -5.37 -0.06
N THR A 86 -4.53 -6.05 -0.02
CA THR A 86 -4.06 -6.79 1.13
C THR A 86 -2.65 -6.33 1.47
N LEU A 87 -2.38 -6.00 2.74
CA LEU A 87 -1.04 -5.56 3.18
C LEU A 87 -0.51 -4.35 2.40
N CYS A 88 -1.38 -3.44 1.98
CA CYS A 88 -0.99 -2.23 1.27
C CYS A 88 -0.86 -1.04 2.22
N THR A 89 0.08 -0.14 1.94
CA THR A 89 0.32 1.06 2.77
C THR A 89 -0.17 2.32 2.06
N PHE A 90 -1.13 3.01 2.66
CA PHE A 90 -1.63 4.31 2.21
C PHE A 90 -0.99 5.48 2.94
N ILE A 91 -0.34 5.29 4.09
CA ILE A 91 0.21 6.37 4.90
C ILE A 91 1.68 6.06 5.20
N GLU A 92 2.57 7.01 4.88
CA GLU A 92 4.03 6.82 4.99
C GLU A 92 4.53 6.90 6.44
N THR A 93 3.85 7.65 7.31
CA THR A 93 4.22 7.78 8.74
C THR A 93 2.99 7.74 9.65
N ARG A 94 3.12 7.17 10.86
CA ARG A 94 2.01 7.05 11.85
C ARG A 94 1.37 8.40 12.24
N HIS A 95 2.06 9.52 12.01
CA HIS A 95 1.62 10.88 12.35
C HIS A 95 1.33 11.78 11.15
N ALA A 96 1.45 11.27 9.91
CA ALA A 96 1.09 12.06 8.75
C ALA A 96 -0.43 12.16 8.63
N GLU A 97 -0.94 13.38 8.43
CA GLU A 97 -2.31 13.58 7.98
C GLU A 97 -2.54 12.72 6.73
N ALA A 98 -3.58 11.88 6.72
CA ALA A 98 -3.82 10.93 5.64
C ALA A 98 -3.94 11.58 4.25
N HIS A 99 -4.36 12.85 4.22
CA HIS A 99 -4.44 13.68 3.01
C HIS A 99 -3.08 14.08 2.42
N ALA A 100 -1.98 13.92 3.16
CA ALA A 100 -0.64 14.20 2.67
C ALA A 100 -0.07 13.06 1.81
N SER A 101 -0.63 11.84 1.91
CA SER A 101 -0.08 10.70 1.19
C SER A 101 -0.36 10.76 -0.32
N SER A 102 0.71 10.53 -1.09
CA SER A 102 0.62 10.44 -2.55
C SER A 102 -0.28 9.26 -2.99
N SER A 103 -0.13 8.09 -2.37
CA SER A 103 -0.88 6.88 -2.74
C SER A 103 -2.38 7.04 -2.48
N PHE A 104 -2.74 7.63 -1.34
CA PHE A 104 -4.13 7.95 -1.02
C PHE A 104 -4.75 8.90 -2.04
N ASN A 105 -4.12 10.05 -2.30
CA ASN A 105 -4.63 11.06 -3.23
C ASN A 105 -4.81 10.52 -4.65
N ILE A 106 -3.90 9.66 -5.09
CA ILE A 106 -3.98 9.02 -6.42
C ILE A 106 -5.13 8.00 -6.45
N PHE A 107 -5.30 7.20 -5.40
CA PHE A 107 -6.38 6.22 -5.32
C PHE A 107 -7.76 6.91 -5.24
N GLU A 108 -7.91 7.95 -4.42
CA GLU A 108 -9.12 8.77 -4.35
C GLU A 108 -9.45 9.36 -5.73
N ARG A 109 -8.46 9.95 -6.41
CA ARG A 109 -8.63 10.49 -7.76
C ARG A 109 -9.08 9.43 -8.76
N PHE A 110 -8.56 8.21 -8.66
CA PHE A 110 -8.99 7.09 -9.49
C PHE A 110 -10.47 6.75 -9.27
N LEU A 111 -10.92 6.60 -8.01
CA LEU A 111 -12.32 6.31 -7.69
C LEU A 111 -13.24 7.44 -8.16
N LYS A 112 -12.86 8.69 -7.90
CA LYS A 112 -13.59 9.89 -8.35
C LYS A 112 -13.74 9.95 -9.86
N GLN A 113 -12.67 9.62 -10.60
CA GLN A 113 -12.70 9.57 -12.07
C GLN A 113 -13.62 8.44 -12.58
N ARG A 114 -13.60 7.26 -11.95
CA ARG A 114 -14.47 6.14 -12.31
C ARG A 114 -15.95 6.49 -12.11
N LYS A 115 -16.27 7.13 -10.98
CA LYS A 115 -17.61 7.65 -10.67
C LYS A 115 -18.08 8.68 -11.71
N SER A 116 -17.23 9.66 -12.06
CA SER A 116 -17.59 10.68 -13.07
C SER A 116 -17.79 10.12 -14.47
N LEU A 117 -17.07 9.05 -14.82
CA LEU A 117 -17.22 8.32 -16.09
C LEU A 117 -18.43 7.38 -16.13
N LYS A 118 -19.32 7.41 -15.11
CA LYS A 118 -20.48 6.50 -14.96
C LYS A 118 -20.08 5.01 -15.01
N LYS A 119 -18.88 4.71 -14.51
CA LYS A 119 -18.34 3.36 -14.36
C LYS A 119 -17.74 3.24 -12.97
N PRO A 120 -18.54 3.31 -11.88
CA PRO A 120 -18.02 3.22 -10.53
C PRO A 120 -17.34 1.86 -10.29
N VAL A 121 -16.49 1.79 -9.27
CA VAL A 121 -16.07 0.51 -8.70
C VAL A 121 -17.19 0.09 -7.73
N GLY A 122 -17.63 -1.16 -7.83
CA GLY A 122 -18.73 -1.70 -7.04
C GLY A 122 -18.33 -2.02 -5.61
N GLU A 123 -17.15 -2.59 -5.39
CA GLU A 123 -16.63 -2.88 -4.05
C GLU A 123 -15.12 -2.64 -3.97
N VAL A 124 -14.66 -2.14 -2.83
CA VAL A 124 -13.24 -2.04 -2.48
C VAL A 124 -13.05 -2.71 -1.12
N SER A 125 -12.24 -3.76 -1.06
CA SER A 125 -11.86 -4.41 0.19
C SER A 125 -10.43 -4.02 0.57
N LEU A 126 -10.26 -3.51 1.79
CA LEU A 126 -8.99 -3.16 2.40
C LEU A 126 -8.76 -4.14 3.54
N VAL A 127 -7.76 -5.02 3.38
CA VAL A 127 -7.43 -6.09 4.31
C VAL A 127 -6.02 -5.88 4.82
N LEU A 128 -5.82 -5.76 6.13
CA LEU A 128 -4.52 -5.52 6.76
C LEU A 128 -3.78 -4.33 6.12
N CYS A 129 -4.53 -3.32 5.69
CA CYS A 129 -3.99 -2.14 5.02
C CYS A 129 -3.72 -1.03 6.02
N ARG A 130 -2.58 -0.33 5.87
CA ARG A 130 -2.26 0.84 6.70
C ARG A 130 -2.96 2.08 6.12
N ILE A 131 -4.09 2.45 6.69
CA ILE A 131 -4.93 3.60 6.31
C ILE A 131 -5.64 4.14 7.57
N THR A 132 -5.87 5.44 7.67
CA THR A 132 -6.62 5.99 8.81
C THR A 132 -8.14 5.89 8.59
N PRO A 133 -8.94 5.92 9.67
CA PRO A 133 -10.40 5.98 9.57
C PRO A 133 -10.92 7.15 8.71
N GLU A 134 -10.36 8.36 8.85
CA GLU A 134 -10.81 9.55 8.12
C GLU A 134 -10.57 9.41 6.61
N ALA A 135 -9.48 8.73 6.24
CA ALA A 135 -9.19 8.38 4.85
C ALA A 135 -10.22 7.38 4.31
N VAL A 136 -10.60 6.36 5.09
CA VAL A 136 -11.64 5.39 4.71
C VAL A 136 -12.99 6.10 4.51
N GLU A 137 -13.43 6.92 5.46
CA GLU A 137 -14.65 7.73 5.34
C GLU A 137 -14.64 8.62 4.09
N THR A 138 -13.47 9.13 3.72
CA THR A 138 -13.31 9.92 2.50
C THR A 138 -13.47 9.08 1.23
N LEU A 139 -12.94 7.85 1.21
CA LEU A 139 -13.08 6.93 0.08
C LEU A 139 -14.52 6.42 -0.10
N GLU A 140 -15.26 6.23 0.99
CA GLU A 140 -16.67 5.80 1.00
C GLU A 140 -17.60 6.75 0.23
N LYS A 141 -17.23 8.02 0.11
CA LYS A 141 -17.95 9.01 -0.72
C LYS A 141 -17.97 8.61 -2.21
N TYR A 142 -17.05 7.75 -2.66
CA TYR A 142 -16.85 7.41 -4.07
C TYR A 142 -17.15 5.95 -4.42
N ALA A 143 -16.96 5.01 -3.50
CA ALA A 143 -17.24 3.58 -3.70
C ALA A 143 -17.54 2.91 -2.34
N PRO A 144 -18.30 1.80 -2.31
CA PRO A 144 -18.44 0.98 -1.10
C PRO A 144 -17.09 0.41 -0.66
N ILE A 145 -16.69 0.69 0.59
CA ILE A 145 -15.44 0.24 1.18
C ILE A 145 -15.72 -0.80 2.27
N TYR A 146 -15.00 -1.92 2.25
CA TYR A 146 -14.96 -2.93 3.30
C TYR A 146 -13.56 -2.92 3.90
N TRP A 147 -13.40 -2.33 5.07
CA TRP A 147 -12.13 -2.26 5.79
C TRP A 147 -12.19 -3.15 7.03
N ASP A 148 -11.19 -3.99 7.23
CA ASP A 148 -11.08 -4.88 8.39
C ASP A 148 -10.65 -4.17 9.69
N GLY A 149 -10.31 -2.89 9.61
CA GLY A 149 -9.98 -2.04 10.74
C GLY A 149 -8.49 -1.81 10.91
N GLU A 150 -8.15 -1.04 11.94
CA GLU A 150 -6.77 -0.90 12.40
C GLU A 150 -6.47 -2.10 13.29
N ASP A 151 -5.48 -2.93 12.92
CA ASP A 151 -4.87 -3.87 13.86
C ASP A 151 -4.18 -3.02 14.93
N THR A 152 -4.91 -2.67 15.98
CA THR A 152 -4.36 -2.14 17.22
C THR A 152 -3.65 -3.27 17.95
N TYR A 153 -2.58 -3.77 17.35
CA TYR A 153 -1.48 -4.33 18.14
C TYR A 153 -0.93 -3.14 18.93
N TYR A 154 -1.56 -2.88 20.08
CA TYR A 154 -0.92 -2.16 21.16
C TYR A 154 0.38 -2.94 21.42
N GLU A 155 1.49 -2.38 20.93
CA GLU A 155 2.78 -2.62 21.55
C GLU A 155 2.55 -2.21 23.01
N GLU A 156 2.25 -3.20 23.86
CA GLU A 156 2.36 -3.04 25.31
C GLU A 156 3.75 -2.45 25.49
N GLU A 157 3.81 -1.15 25.80
CA GLU A 157 5.04 -0.52 26.25
C GLU A 157 5.50 -1.42 27.40
N GLU A 158 6.56 -2.20 27.16
CA GLU A 158 7.33 -2.81 28.24
C GLU A 158 7.73 -1.62 29.10
N GLU A 159 6.95 -1.35 30.16
CA GLU A 159 7.32 -0.46 31.24
C GLU A 159 8.68 -0.97 31.69
N GLU A 160 9.75 -0.30 31.27
CA GLU A 160 11.08 -0.49 31.82
C GLU A 160 10.91 -0.23 33.32
N GLU A 161 10.78 -1.30 34.11
CA GLU A 161 10.88 -1.22 35.56
C GLU A 161 12.24 -0.57 35.84
N GLU A 162 12.23 0.71 36.20
CA GLU A 162 13.38 1.42 36.73
C GLU A 162 13.75 0.73 38.05
N ASP A 163 14.60 -0.30 37.96
CA ASP A 163 15.30 -0.86 39.10
C ASP A 163 16.25 0.22 39.64
N ASP A 164 15.72 1.07 40.52
CA ASP A 164 16.45 2.06 41.30
C ASP A 164 17.33 1.32 42.33
N TYR A 165 18.48 0.81 41.86
CA TYR A 165 19.50 0.23 42.72
C TYR A 165 20.14 1.36 43.56
N ASP A 166 19.66 1.52 44.80
CA ASP A 166 20.29 2.28 45.88
C ASP A 166 21.77 1.86 46.02
N SER A 167 22.67 2.60 45.37
CA SER A 167 24.11 2.40 45.41
C SER A 167 24.72 3.04 46.67
N ASP A 168 24.33 2.53 47.84
CA ASP A 168 25.03 2.78 49.10
C ASP A 168 26.16 1.75 49.29
N GLU A 169 27.27 1.86 48.55
CA GLU A 169 28.49 1.11 48.92
C GLU A 169 29.81 1.81 48.51
N LEU A 170 30.35 2.58 49.46
CA LEU A 170 31.68 2.32 50.06
C LEU A 170 32.93 2.32 49.14
N GLU A 171 33.64 3.46 49.06
CA GLU A 171 35.10 3.39 48.84
C GLU A 171 35.87 4.48 49.61
N CYS A 172 35.96 4.27 50.92
CA CYS A 172 37.10 4.71 51.71
C CYS A 172 38.24 3.71 51.49
N MET A 173 39.27 3.99 50.68
CA MET A 173 40.66 3.60 50.99
C MET A 173 41.71 3.98 49.93
N TYR A 174 42.87 4.38 50.46
CA TYR A 174 44.22 4.47 49.85
C TYR A 174 44.73 5.84 49.39
N GLY A 175 45.30 6.53 50.37
CA GLY A 175 46.52 7.30 50.15
C GLY A 175 47.74 6.39 49.97
N PHE A 176 48.60 6.76 49.03
CA PHE A 176 50.03 6.45 48.91
C PHE A 176 50.56 7.51 47.92
N GLY A 177 51.45 8.45 48.24
CA GLY A 177 52.66 8.35 49.03
C GLY A 177 53.85 8.07 48.10
N GLY A 178 54.69 9.08 47.84
CA GLY A 178 56.12 8.85 47.59
C GLY A 178 56.74 9.31 46.26
N LEU A 179 57.32 10.51 46.32
CA LEU A 179 58.61 10.96 45.75
C LEU A 179 59.50 9.96 45.00
N ARG A 180 60.09 10.43 43.88
CA ARG A 180 61.52 10.25 43.55
C ARG A 180 62.01 11.38 42.63
N ASN A 181 63.04 12.09 43.09
CA ASN A 181 64.11 12.71 42.29
C ASN A 181 65.42 12.08 42.73
#